data_AF-A0A2A4KNL8-F1
#
_entry.id   AF-A0A2A4KNL8-F1
#
_cell.length_a   1.000
_cell.length_b   1.000
_cell.length_c   1.000
_cell.angle_alpha   90.00
_cell.angle_beta   90.00
_cell.angle_gamma   90.00
#
_symmetry.space_group_name_H-M   'P 1'
#
loop_
_entity.id
_entity.type
_entity.pdbx_description
1 polymer ?
#
loop_
_entity_poly.entity_id
_entity_poly.type
_entity_poly.pdbx_seq_one_letter_code
_entity_poly.pdbx_strand_id
1 'polypeptide(L)'
;MSPSPSPRTHRVEALFSHGRLVAIPRKEARREQLLVHLADTLFERERSYTEREVNEALLTVHEDCSALRRYLVVAGLLVRPRDGSSYRRGR
;
A
#
# COMPACT_ATOMS: atom_id res chain seq x y z
N MET A 1 19.59 6.22 18.94
CA MET A 1 19.29 5.07 18.07
C MET A 1 18.43 5.59 16.92
N SER A 2 19.05 6.08 15.85
CA SER A 2 18.34 6.63 14.70
C SER A 2 18.01 5.49 13.74
N PRO A 3 16.76 5.30 13.29
CA PRO A 3 16.50 4.29 12.26
C PRO A 3 17.12 4.77 10.95
N SER A 4 18.07 4.00 10.42
CA SER A 4 18.62 4.23 9.08
C SER A 4 17.46 4.20 8.05
N PRO A 5 17.23 5.27 7.28
CA PRO A 5 16.32 5.19 6.15
C PRO A 5 16.95 4.23 5.13
N SER A 6 16.31 3.07 4.93
CA SER A 6 16.71 2.13 3.89
C SER A 6 16.72 2.86 2.54
N PRO A 7 17.72 2.66 1.66
CA PRO A 7 17.92 3.42 0.42
C PRO A 7 16.84 3.19 -0.67
N ARG A 8 15.71 2.54 -0.34
CA ARG A 8 14.59 2.26 -1.25
C ARG A 8 13.49 3.34 -1.23
N THR A 9 13.43 4.17 -0.19
CA THR A 9 12.33 5.15 0.00
C THR A 9 12.40 6.32 -0.98
N HIS A 10 13.60 6.77 -1.38
CA HIS A 10 13.77 8.01 -2.17
C HIS A 10 13.15 7.99 -3.58
N ARG A 11 12.65 6.85 -4.09
CA ARG A 11 12.04 6.77 -5.44
C ARG A 11 10.52 6.83 -5.45
N VAL A 12 9.88 6.49 -4.35
CA VAL A 12 8.41 6.49 -4.28
C VAL A 12 7.85 7.88 -3.98
N GLU A 13 8.56 8.72 -3.23
CA GLU A 13 8.14 10.10 -2.92
C GLU A 13 7.87 10.92 -4.18
N ALA A 14 8.64 10.70 -5.26
CA ALA A 14 8.44 11.36 -6.56
C ALA A 14 7.13 10.98 -7.27
N LEU A 15 6.42 9.94 -6.82
CA LEU A 15 5.09 9.57 -7.31
C LEU A 15 3.97 10.35 -6.61
N PHE A 16 4.27 11.00 -5.49
CA PHE A 16 3.34 11.78 -4.71
C PHE A 16 3.52 13.27 -5.01
N SER A 17 2.40 13.99 -5.10
CA SER A 17 2.36 15.45 -5.16
C SER A 17 1.39 15.93 -4.10
N HIS A 18 1.82 16.88 -3.27
CA HIS A 18 1.05 17.39 -2.14
C HIS A 18 0.48 16.28 -1.21
N GLY A 19 1.24 15.20 -1.03
CA GLY A 19 0.84 14.07 -0.18
C GLY A 19 -0.13 13.08 -0.81
N ARG A 20 -0.56 13.27 -2.06
CA ARG A 20 -1.38 12.31 -2.80
C ARG A 20 -0.65 11.69 -3.98
N LEU A 21 -0.95 10.43 -4.24
CA LEU A 21 -0.42 9.74 -5.41
C LEU A 21 -0.97 10.41 -6.67
N VAL A 22 -0.10 10.85 -7.56
CA VAL A 22 -0.52 11.55 -8.79
C VAL A 22 -1.12 10.57 -9.79
N ALA A 23 -0.52 9.38 -9.91
CA ALA A 23 -1.00 8.31 -10.76
C ALA A 23 -0.38 6.97 -10.36
N ILE A 24 -1.12 5.88 -10.58
CA ILE A 24 -0.60 4.52 -10.41
C ILE A 24 0.44 4.23 -11.52
N PRO A 25 1.69 3.90 -11.18
CA PRO A 25 2.73 3.63 -12.18
C PRO A 25 2.36 2.47 -13.12
N ARG A 26 2.58 2.68 -14.42
CA ARG A 26 2.39 1.62 -15.43
C ARG A 26 3.49 0.56 -15.38
N LYS A 27 4.74 0.95 -15.06
CA LYS A 27 5.87 0.02 -14.93
C LYS A 27 5.73 -0.84 -13.68
N GLU A 28 5.75 -2.16 -13.82
CA GLU A 28 5.60 -3.12 -12.72
C GLU A 28 6.59 -2.86 -11.57
N ALA A 29 7.88 -2.70 -11.88
CA ALA A 29 8.89 -2.43 -10.85
C ALA A 29 8.62 -1.16 -10.01
N ARG A 30 8.07 -0.10 -10.62
CA ARG A 30 7.69 1.13 -9.87
C ARG A 30 6.41 0.92 -9.09
N ARG A 31 5.46 0.17 -9.66
CA ARG A 31 4.21 -0.16 -8.98
C ARG A 31 4.47 -1.00 -7.75
N GLU A 32 5.31 -2.01 -7.85
CA GLU A 32 5.72 -2.85 -6.72
C GLU A 32 6.35 -2.02 -5.60
N GLN A 33 7.28 -1.11 -5.93
CA GLN A 33 7.86 -0.21 -4.94
C GLN A 33 6.82 0.68 -4.25
N LEU A 34 5.87 1.23 -5.03
CA LEU A 34 4.76 1.99 -4.48
C LEU A 34 3.92 1.12 -3.54
N LEU A 35 3.52 -0.08 -3.97
CA LEU A 35 2.67 -0.97 -3.17
C LEU A 35 3.37 -1.39 -1.87
N VAL A 36 4.66 -1.70 -1.92
CA VAL A 36 5.46 -2.02 -0.72
C VAL A 36 5.48 -0.82 0.23
N HIS A 37 5.67 0.40 -0.30
CA HIS A 37 5.62 1.61 0.51
C HIS A 37 4.24 1.83 1.13
N LEU A 38 3.16 1.66 0.37
CA LEU A 38 1.79 1.78 0.91
C LEU A 38 1.51 0.72 1.98
N ALA A 39 1.95 -0.52 1.75
CA ALA A 39 1.87 -1.58 2.73
C ALA A 39 2.64 -1.23 4.01
N ASP A 40 3.80 -0.59 3.88
CA ASP A 40 4.64 -0.18 5.01
C ASP A 40 4.05 0.97 5.83
N THR A 41 3.51 1.97 5.14
CA THR A 41 3.05 3.22 5.74
C THR A 41 1.61 3.14 6.24
N LEU A 42 0.72 2.40 5.57
CA LEU A 42 -0.71 2.36 5.87
C LEU A 42 -1.15 1.17 6.73
N PHE A 43 -0.39 0.07 6.71
CA PHE A 43 -0.82 -1.19 7.32
C PHE A 43 0.22 -1.76 8.29
N GLU A 44 -0.24 -2.01 9.51
CA GLU A 44 0.53 -2.64 10.57
C GLU A 44 0.51 -4.17 10.40
N ARG A 45 1.60 -4.85 10.77
CA ARG A 45 1.72 -6.31 10.61
C ARG A 45 0.83 -7.09 11.57
N GLU A 46 0.61 -6.57 12.77
CA GLU A 46 -0.11 -7.26 13.84
C GLU A 46 -1.59 -6.87 13.90
N ARG A 47 -2.04 -6.01 12.98
CA ARG A 47 -3.43 -5.55 12.92
C ARG A 47 -4.17 -6.21 11.76
N SER A 48 -5.43 -6.56 12.02
CA SER A 48 -6.38 -6.92 10.99
C SER A 48 -7.25 -5.71 10.66
N TYR A 49 -7.49 -5.51 9.37
CA TYR A 49 -8.30 -4.41 8.84
C TYR A 49 -9.52 -4.98 8.13
N THR A 50 -10.65 -4.32 8.25
CA THR A 50 -11.82 -4.60 7.41
C THR A 50 -11.60 -4.04 6.00
N GLU A 51 -12.39 -4.50 5.03
CA GLU A 51 -12.39 -3.89 3.69
C GLU A 51 -12.59 -2.36 3.74
N ARG A 52 -13.48 -1.91 4.64
CA ARG A 52 -13.78 -0.48 4.80
C ARG A 52 -12.56 0.29 5.30
N GLU A 53 -11.88 -0.19 6.33
CA GLU A 53 -10.66 0.44 6.85
C GLU A 53 -9.54 0.46 5.79
N VAL A 54 -9.40 -0.62 5.00
CA VAL A 54 -8.44 -0.66 3.89
C VAL A 54 -8.79 0.39 2.84
N ASN A 55 -10.06 0.50 2.46
CA ASN A 55 -10.49 1.50 1.50
C ASN A 55 -10.26 2.92 2.03
N GLU A 56 -10.62 3.19 3.29
CA GLU A 56 -10.40 4.49 3.95
C GLU A 56 -8.93 4.87 3.98
N ALA A 57 -8.05 3.94 4.36
CA ALA A 57 -6.60 4.17 4.35
C ALA A 57 -6.08 4.50 2.95
N LEU A 58 -6.51 3.74 1.93
CA LEU A 58 -6.06 3.96 0.55
C LEU A 58 -6.64 5.25 -0.07
N LEU A 59 -7.85 5.66 0.33
CA LEU A 59 -8.48 6.91 -0.09
C LEU A 59 -7.70 8.16 0.37
N THR A 60 -6.92 8.04 1.45
CA THR A 60 -6.01 9.13 1.87
C THR A 60 -4.91 9.38 0.82
N VAL A 61 -4.59 8.36 0.02
CA VAL A 61 -3.51 8.39 -0.98
C VAL A 61 -4.03 8.60 -2.39
N HIS A 62 -5.09 7.91 -2.80
CA HIS A 62 -5.63 7.94 -4.16
C HIS A 62 -7.12 7.57 -4.19
N GLU A 63 -7.89 8.19 -5.08
CA GLU A 63 -9.33 7.94 -5.24
C GLU A 63 -9.64 6.49 -5.67
N ASP A 64 -8.78 5.92 -6.51
CA ASP A 64 -8.86 4.52 -6.97
C ASP A 64 -8.31 3.52 -5.92
N CYS A 65 -8.89 3.58 -4.71
CA CYS A 65 -8.59 2.66 -3.61
C CYS A 65 -8.86 1.19 -4.00
N SER A 66 -9.84 0.94 -4.86
CA SER A 66 -10.19 -0.40 -5.33
C SER A 66 -9.09 -1.03 -6.18
N ALA A 67 -8.50 -0.28 -7.11
CA ALA A 67 -7.35 -0.77 -7.87
C ALA A 67 -6.14 -1.01 -6.97
N LEU A 68 -5.83 -0.09 -6.06
CA LEU A 68 -4.71 -0.24 -5.13
C LEU A 68 -4.88 -1.47 -4.22
N ARG A 69 -6.07 -1.66 -3.64
CA ARG A 69 -6.41 -2.84 -2.83
C ARG A 69 -6.21 -4.12 -3.62
N ARG A 70 -6.69 -4.17 -4.87
CA ARG A 70 -6.50 -5.33 -5.74
C ARG A 70 -5.01 -5.59 -5.99
N TYR A 71 -4.22 -4.57 -6.28
CA TYR A 71 -2.79 -4.73 -6.52
C TYR A 71 -2.04 -5.18 -5.27
N LEU A 72 -2.37 -4.66 -4.09
CA LEU A 72 -1.79 -5.08 -2.82
C LEU A 72 -2.05 -6.58 -2.55
N VAL A 73 -3.27 -7.05 -2.86
CA VAL A 73 -3.62 -8.47 -2.71
C VAL A 73 -2.90 -9.34 -3.74
N VAL A 74 -2.88 -8.92 -5.01
CA VAL A 74 -2.20 -9.66 -6.09
C VAL A 74 -0.69 -9.75 -5.84
N ALA A 75 -0.07 -8.69 -5.31
CA ALA A 75 1.34 -8.66 -4.94
C ALA A 75 1.64 -9.43 -3.64
N GLY A 76 0.63 -9.98 -2.95
CA GLY A 76 0.81 -10.69 -1.68
C GLY A 76 1.14 -9.79 -0.49
N LEU A 77 1.07 -8.47 -0.64
CA LEU A 77 1.34 -7.48 0.41
C LEU A 77 0.14 -7.29 1.35
N LEU A 78 -1.06 -7.58 0.88
CA LEU A 78 -2.24 -7.76 1.71
C LEU A 78 -2.80 -9.17 1.48
N VAL A 79 -3.01 -9.90 2.56
CA VAL A 79 -3.67 -11.21 2.54
C VAL A 79 -5.08 -11.07 3.09
N ARG A 80 -6.03 -11.68 2.39
CA ARG A 80 -7.43 -11.78 2.82
C ARG A 80 -7.83 -13.26 2.91
N PRO A 81 -8.67 -13.66 3.88
CA PRO A 81 -9.26 -14.98 3.90
C PRO A 81 -10.25 -15.12 2.74
N ARG A 82 -10.63 -16.36 2.42
CA ARG A 82 -11.55 -16.67 1.32
C ARG A 82 -12.91 -15.98 1.49
N ASP A 83 -13.34 -15.82 2.73
CA ASP A 83 -14.58 -15.13 3.13
C ASP A 83 -14.49 -13.60 3.05
N GLY A 84 -13.32 -13.03 2.74
CA GLY A 84 -13.14 -11.58 2.56
C GLY A 84 -13.33 -10.75 3.83
N SER A 85 -13.48 -11.38 4.99
CA SER A 85 -13.87 -10.71 6.24
C SER A 85 -12.80 -9.78 6.81
N SER A 86 -11.54 -9.97 6.43
CA SER A 86 -10.43 -9.16 6.93
C SER A 86 -9.25 -9.12 5.97
N TYR A 87 -8.39 -8.14 6.17
CA TYR A 87 -7.15 -7.92 5.47
C TYR A 87 -6.05 -7.86 6.51
N ARG A 88 -4.93 -8.50 6.21
CA ARG A 88 -3.71 -8.42 7.01
C ARG A 88 -2.54 -8.14 6.10
N ARG A 89 -1.52 -7.49 6.65
CA ARG A 89 -0.28 -7.29 5.91
C ARG A 89 0.45 -8.62 5.69
N GLY A 90 0.78 -8.90 4.44
CA GLY A 90 1.63 -10.01 4.02
C GLY A 90 3.11 -9.74 4.32
N ARG A 91 3.91 -10.81 4.29
CA ARG A 91 5.30 -10.80 4.77
C ARG A 91 6.20 -9.88 3.94
#